data_AF-A0A661TA79-F1
#
_entry.id   AF-A0A661TA79-F1
#
_cell.length_a   1.000
_cell.length_b   1.000
_cell.length_c   1.000
_cell.angle_alpha   90.00
_cell.angle_beta   90.00
_cell.angle_gamma   90.00
#
_symmetry.space_group_name_H-M   'P 1'
#
loop_
_entity.id
_entity.type
_entity.pdbx_description
1 polymer ?
#
loop_
_entity_poly.entity_id
_entity_poly.type
_entity_poly.pdbx_seq_one_letter_code
_entity_poly.pdbx_strand_id
1 'polypeptide(L)'
;FSAPNTLEDQLQKFRRFFLPRMGVGYRKSKIVNIPCNKVQTENKNLHGDMHQDYLLKQWQKGFRMDYRNLYGFNNTGVHQEILFEFKKRQIIEIHSA
;
A
#
# COMPACT_ATOMS: atom_id res chain seq x y z
N PHE A 1 -10.99 -15.65 16.98
CA PHE A 1 -9.85 -14.89 16.43
C PHE A 1 -9.81 -13.54 17.12
N SER A 2 -8.65 -13.11 17.63
CA SER A 2 -8.51 -11.89 18.44
C SER A 2 -8.17 -10.64 17.61
N ALA A 3 -7.59 -10.82 16.42
CA ALA A 3 -7.33 -9.74 15.46
C ALA A 3 -7.49 -10.27 14.01
N PRO A 4 -7.73 -9.40 13.02
CA PRO A 4 -7.88 -9.79 11.61
C PRO A 4 -6.69 -10.62 11.09
N ASN A 5 -5.47 -10.25 11.46
CA ASN A 5 -4.24 -10.94 11.05
C ASN A 5 -4.15 -12.36 11.62
N THR A 6 -4.78 -12.63 12.77
CA THR A 6 -4.82 -13.97 13.38
C THR A 6 -5.70 -14.93 12.57
N LEU A 7 -6.76 -14.43 11.91
CA LEU A 7 -7.56 -15.24 11.00
C LEU A 7 -6.75 -15.63 9.75
N GLU A 8 -6.04 -14.67 9.15
CA GLU A 8 -5.20 -14.91 7.98
C GLU A 8 -4.14 -15.99 8.23
N ASP A 9 -3.45 -15.92 9.38
CA ASP A 9 -2.45 -16.92 9.78
C ASP A 9 -3.06 -18.33 9.91
N GLN A 10 -4.25 -18.45 10.50
CA GLN A 10 -4.93 -19.74 10.63
C GLN A 10 -5.39 -20.29 9.27
N LEU A 11 -5.74 -19.43 8.30
CA LEU A 11 -6.10 -19.85 6.95
C LEU A 11 -4.91 -20.44 6.18
N GLN A 12 -3.66 -20.10 6.53
CA GLN A 12 -2.47 -20.69 5.90
C GLN A 12 -2.40 -22.21 6.07
N LYS A 13 -3.05 -22.78 7.11
CA LYS A 13 -3.17 -24.24 7.30
C LYS A 13 -3.82 -24.97 6.12
N PHE A 14 -4.64 -24.27 5.34
CA PHE A 14 -5.33 -24.83 4.17
C PHE A 14 -4.54 -24.68 2.87
N ARG A 15 -3.37 -24.05 2.88
CA ARG A 15 -2.55 -23.76 1.68
C ARG A 15 -2.34 -24.98 0.77
N ARG A 16 -2.16 -26.17 1.36
CA ARG A 16 -1.99 -27.44 0.63
C ARG A 16 -3.08 -27.74 -0.40
N PHE A 17 -4.32 -27.32 -0.14
CA PHE A 17 -5.46 -27.53 -1.04
C PHE A 17 -5.47 -26.59 -2.26
N PHE A 18 -4.65 -25.53 -2.22
CA PHE A 18 -4.55 -24.52 -3.27
C PHE A 18 -3.28 -24.65 -4.12
N LEU A 19 -2.27 -25.39 -3.63
CA LEU A 19 -1.02 -25.64 -4.36
C LEU A 19 -1.18 -26.25 -5.77
N PRO A 20 -2.13 -27.17 -6.05
CA PRO A 20 -2.24 -27.74 -7.41
C PRO A 20 -2.92 -26.81 -8.41
N ARG A 21 -3.39 -25.63 -8.00
CA ARG A 21 -4.09 -24.70 -8.90
C ARG A 21 -3.06 -23.98 -9.79
N MET A 22 -3.36 -23.88 -11.09
CA MET A 22 -2.60 -23.00 -11.98
C MET A 22 -2.82 -21.54 -11.59
N GLY A 23 -1.72 -20.81 -11.36
CA GLY A 23 -1.73 -19.38 -11.15
C GLY A 23 -1.54 -18.61 -12.46
N VAL A 24 -2.23 -17.49 -12.62
CA VAL A 24 -1.97 -16.51 -13.67
C VAL A 24 -1.28 -15.31 -13.02
N GLY A 25 -0.17 -14.86 -13.61
CA GLY A 25 0.62 -13.75 -13.12
C GLY A 25 0.85 -12.69 -14.19
N TYR A 26 1.13 -11.46 -13.76
CA TYR A 26 1.58 -10.41 -14.67
C TYR A 26 3.00 -10.69 -15.15
N ARG A 27 3.29 -10.36 -16.42
CA ARG A 27 4.65 -10.44 -16.98
C ARG A 27 5.63 -9.46 -16.33
N LYS A 28 5.12 -8.36 -15.77
CA LYS A 28 5.88 -7.36 -15.02
C LYS A 28 5.23 -7.16 -13.67
N SER A 29 6.04 -6.87 -12.66
CA SER A 29 5.54 -6.56 -11.32
C SER A 29 4.59 -5.36 -11.34
N LYS A 30 3.62 -5.38 -10.43
CA LYS A 30 2.59 -4.35 -10.25
C LYS A 30 2.64 -3.85 -8.81
N ILE A 31 2.71 -2.54 -8.64
CA ILE A 31 2.61 -1.92 -7.32
C ILE A 31 1.15 -2.00 -6.87
N VAL A 32 0.89 -2.77 -5.82
CA VAL A 32 -0.44 -2.93 -5.22
C VAL A 32 -0.56 -2.25 -3.86
N ASN A 33 0.57 -2.03 -3.18
CA ASN A 33 0.64 -1.36 -1.90
C ASN A 33 1.97 -0.61 -1.77
N ILE A 34 1.97 0.47 -1.00
CA ILE A 34 3.13 1.30 -0.72
C ILE A 34 3.19 1.49 0.79
N PRO A 35 3.93 0.65 1.52
CA PRO A 35 4.01 0.70 2.97
C PRO A 35 4.93 1.84 3.42
N CYS A 36 4.63 3.09 3.06
CA CYS A 36 5.45 4.27 3.38
C CYS A 36 5.51 4.57 4.89
N ASN A 37 4.51 4.09 5.64
CA ASN A 37 4.46 4.15 7.08
C ASN A 37 3.83 2.89 7.67
N LYS A 38 3.97 2.73 8.98
CA LYS A 38 3.29 1.70 9.75
C LYS A 38 2.91 2.24 11.13
N VAL A 39 1.66 2.02 11.49
CA VAL A 39 1.08 2.50 12.75
C VAL A 39 0.89 1.38 13.78
N GLN A 40 1.02 0.13 13.34
CA GLN A 40 0.86 -1.10 14.11
C GLN A 40 2.21 -1.62 14.61
N THR A 41 2.24 -2.27 15.77
CA THR A 41 3.47 -2.78 16.40
C THR A 41 3.58 -4.31 16.39
N GLU A 42 2.53 -5.02 15.99
CA GLU A 42 2.37 -6.46 16.20
C GLU A 42 3.13 -7.31 15.17
N ASN A 43 3.23 -6.85 13.92
CA ASN A 43 3.93 -7.55 12.84
C ASN A 43 5.31 -6.93 12.59
N LYS A 44 6.28 -7.66 12.04
CA LYS A 44 7.61 -7.16 11.63
C LYS A 44 7.73 -6.88 10.11
N ASN A 45 6.61 -6.69 9.42
CA ASN A 45 6.60 -6.32 8.00
C ASN A 45 7.50 -5.12 7.72
N LEU A 46 8.22 -5.14 6.60
CA LEU A 46 9.00 -4.01 6.10
C LEU A 46 8.09 -2.82 5.79
N HIS A 47 8.54 -1.62 6.17
CA HIS A 47 7.83 -0.37 5.95
C HIS A 47 8.83 0.79 5.90
N GLY A 48 8.42 1.91 5.29
CA GLY A 48 9.14 3.17 5.31
C GLY A 48 9.07 3.85 6.68
N ASP A 49 9.86 4.91 6.83
CA ASP A 49 10.09 5.64 8.07
C ASP A 49 9.23 6.91 8.21
N MET A 50 8.27 7.14 7.29
CA MET A 50 7.44 8.34 7.34
C MET A 50 6.53 8.33 8.58
N HIS A 51 6.72 9.30 9.46
CA HIS A 51 5.88 9.43 10.66
C HIS A 51 4.45 9.83 10.31
N GLN A 52 3.46 9.22 10.97
CA GLN A 52 2.04 9.46 10.74
C GLN A 52 1.65 10.94 10.91
N ASP A 53 2.24 11.65 11.86
CA ASP A 53 1.95 13.06 12.11
C ASP A 53 2.38 13.96 10.94
N TYR A 54 3.50 13.62 10.29
CA TYR A 54 3.93 14.33 9.08
C TYR A 54 2.91 14.14 7.96
N LEU A 55 2.45 12.90 7.74
CA LEU A 55 1.44 12.59 6.73
C LEU A 55 0.12 13.33 7.00
N LEU A 56 -0.33 13.35 8.25
CA LEU A 56 -1.53 14.07 8.67
C LEU A 56 -1.39 15.58 8.44
N LYS A 57 -0.24 16.16 8.76
CA LYS A 57 0.06 17.58 8.51
C LYS A 57 -0.03 17.94 7.03
N GLN A 58 0.48 17.10 6.13
CA GLN A 58 0.36 17.33 4.68
C GLN A 58 -1.11 17.26 4.22
N TRP A 59 -1.86 16.28 4.73
CA TRP A 59 -3.28 16.16 4.44
C TRP A 59 -4.06 17.42 4.85
N GLN A 60 -3.87 17.89 6.09
CA GLN A 60 -4.50 19.11 6.61
C GLN A 60 -4.17 20.36 5.78
N LYS A 61 -2.95 20.44 5.22
CA LYS A 61 -2.53 21.50 4.29
C LYS A 61 -3.15 21.44 2.89
N GLY A 62 -4.04 20.47 2.64
CA GLY A 62 -4.67 20.30 1.33
C GLY A 62 -3.84 19.49 0.33
N PHE A 63 -2.81 18.76 0.77
CA PHE A 63 -2.03 17.89 -0.10
C PHE A 63 -2.56 16.45 -0.11
N ARG A 64 -2.23 15.72 -1.17
CA ARG A 64 -2.38 14.26 -1.29
C ARG A 64 -1.11 13.68 -1.91
N MET A 65 -0.88 12.39 -1.70
CA MET A 65 0.16 11.66 -2.40
C MET A 65 -0.09 11.64 -3.91
N ASP A 66 0.94 11.89 -4.71
CA ASP A 66 0.88 11.74 -6.17
C ASP A 66 1.18 10.29 -6.60
N TYR A 67 0.25 9.40 -6.30
CA TYR A 67 0.37 7.99 -6.71
C TYR A 67 0.37 7.78 -8.23
N ARG A 68 -0.05 8.78 -9.03
CA ARG A 68 -0.09 8.64 -10.49
C ARG A 68 1.32 8.63 -11.08
N ASN A 69 2.29 9.27 -10.44
CA ASN A 69 3.69 9.23 -10.84
C ASN A 69 4.28 7.80 -10.75
N LEU A 70 3.61 6.91 -10.03
CA LEU A 70 4.00 5.50 -9.88
C LEU A 70 3.28 4.58 -10.87
N TYR A 71 2.38 5.11 -11.70
CA TYR A 71 1.69 4.31 -12.70
C TYR A 71 2.68 3.82 -13.76
N GLY A 72 2.68 2.51 -14.00
CA GLY A 72 3.60 1.89 -14.95
C GLY A 72 5.05 1.79 -14.47
N PHE A 73 5.32 2.14 -13.20
CA PHE A 73 6.65 1.99 -12.62
C PHE A 73 7.14 0.54 -12.76
N ASN A 74 8.31 0.38 -13.36
CA ASN A 74 8.93 -0.93 -13.56
C ASN A 74 10.01 -1.13 -12.51
N ASN A 75 9.62 -1.71 -11.38
CA ASN A 75 10.55 -1.95 -10.28
C ASN A 75 11.63 -2.96 -10.66
N THR A 76 12.83 -2.75 -10.13
CA THR A 76 13.99 -3.65 -10.26
C THR A 76 14.08 -4.67 -9.13
N GLY A 77 13.28 -4.50 -8.08
CA GLY A 77 13.23 -5.40 -6.92
C GLY A 77 11.95 -5.25 -6.11
N VAL A 78 11.72 -6.19 -5.19
CA VAL A 78 10.52 -6.23 -4.32
C VAL A 78 10.55 -5.18 -3.21
N HIS A 79 11.74 -4.69 -2.84
CA HIS A 79 11.94 -3.67 -1.81
C HIS A 79 12.74 -2.51 -2.39
N GLN A 80 12.21 -1.92 -3.45
CA GLN A 80 12.80 -0.75 -4.06
C GLN A 80 12.24 0.51 -3.40
N GLU A 81 13.14 1.35 -2.89
CA GLU A 81 12.79 2.69 -2.44
C GLU A 81 12.43 3.58 -3.62
N ILE A 82 11.34 4.32 -3.47
CA ILE A 82 10.81 5.23 -4.49
C ILE A 82 10.56 6.60 -3.87
N LEU A 83 10.96 7.65 -4.58
CA LEU A 83 10.67 9.01 -4.15
C LEU A 83 9.15 9.26 -4.19
N PHE A 84 8.67 9.83 -3.10
CA PHE A 84 7.26 10.11 -2.90
C PHE A 84 7.00 11.61 -2.94
N GLU A 85 6.05 12.01 -3.77
CA GLU A 85 5.70 13.42 -3.93
C GLU A 85 4.28 13.69 -3.45
N PHE A 86 4.09 14.90 -2.92
CA PHE A 86 2.79 15.43 -2.56
C PHE A 86 2.35 16.46 -3.58
N LYS A 87 1.09 16.37 -4.02
CA LYS A 87 0.45 17.40 -4.83
C LYS A 87 -0.76 17.99 -4.14
N LYS A 88 -1.10 19.23 -4.48
CA LYS A 88 -2.36 19.84 -4.02
C LYS A 88 -3.56 19.02 -4.48
N ARG A 89 -4.53 18.88 -3.59
CA ARG A 89 -5.84 18.31 -3.90
C ARG A 89 -6.60 19.31 -4.78
N GLN A 90 -7.02 18.88 -5.96
CA GLN A 90 -8.03 19.63 -6.72
C GLN A 90 -9.36 19.45 -5.99
N ILE A 91 -9.99 20.57 -5.60
CA ILE A 91 -11.38 20.56 -5.16
C ILE A 91 -12.19 20.40 -6.43
N ILE A 92 -12.85 19.26 -6.59
CA ILE A 92 -13.95 19.17 -7.56
C ILE A 92 -15.14 19.74 -6.82
N GLU A 93 -15.51 20.99 -7.12
CA GLU A 93 -16.80 21.52 -6.69
C GLU A 93 -17.87 20.67 -7.37
N ILE A 94 -18.48 19.78 -6.60
CA ILE A 94 -19.71 19.13 -7.03
C ILE A 94 -20.77 20.23 -6.88
N HIS A 95 -21.04 20.97 -7.95
CA HIS A 95 -22.25 21.76 -8.02
C HIS A 95 -23.42 20.78 -7.90
N SER A 96 -24.09 20.79 -6.76
CA SER A 96 -25.37 20.15 -6.57
C SER A 96 -26.35 20.71 -7.60
N ALA A 97 -26.74 19.87 -8.55
CA ALA A 97 -27.83 20.14 -9.48
C ALA A 97 -29.18 20.11 -8.76
#